data_AF-A0A534QN02-F1
#
_entry.id   AF-A0A534QN02-F1
#
_cell.length_a   1.000
_cell.length_b   1.000
_cell.length_c   1.000
_cell.angle_alpha   90.00
_cell.angle_beta   90.00
_cell.angle_gamma   90.00
#
_symmetry.space_group_name_H-M   'P 1'
#
loop_
_entity.id
_entity.type
_entity.pdbx_description
1 polymer ?
#
loop_
_entity_poly.entity_id
_entity_poly.type
_entity_poly.pdbx_seq_one_letter_code
_entity_poly.pdbx_strand_id
1 'polypeptide(L)'
;MRSHPVVLAACLLLVAAEDSPALALTPGGGPQRSDCVAEFGGTPANYPPDRPREIRCTDGDPACDQDPTVAQCGIAVSACLNVTDPALPDCAAQRIVFFDVRNFEPTSPGYDPGFTTLRDEVRAMLPLPETEHDRCTTDGGQAPVLITVPLRFVSSTQSY
;
A
#
# COMPACT_ATOMS: atom_id res chain seq x y z
N MET A 1 -13.64 -9.33 -67.13
CA MET A 1 -14.25 -9.00 -65.82
C MET A 1 -13.42 -9.70 -64.75
N ARG A 2 -12.54 -8.96 -64.07
CA ARG A 2 -11.56 -9.50 -63.10
C ARG A 2 -12.21 -9.61 -61.73
N SER A 3 -12.17 -10.79 -61.14
CA SER A 3 -12.51 -11.07 -59.74
C SER A 3 -11.29 -10.77 -58.85
N HIS A 4 -11.47 -9.95 -57.81
CA HIS A 4 -10.46 -9.70 -56.79
C HIS A 4 -10.70 -10.60 -55.57
N PRO A 5 -9.67 -11.27 -55.03
CA PRO A 5 -9.80 -12.04 -53.80
C PRO A 5 -9.76 -11.10 -52.59
N VAL A 6 -10.71 -11.26 -51.68
CA VAL A 6 -10.70 -10.59 -50.36
C VAL A 6 -9.78 -11.39 -49.45
N VAL A 7 -8.67 -10.78 -49.03
CA VAL A 7 -7.77 -11.36 -48.03
C VAL A 7 -8.18 -10.82 -46.66
N LEU A 8 -8.78 -11.67 -45.81
CA LEU A 8 -9.01 -11.36 -44.39
C LEU A 8 -7.67 -11.45 -43.65
N ALA A 9 -7.18 -10.32 -43.15
CA ALA A 9 -6.07 -10.27 -42.19
C ALA A 9 -6.64 -10.39 -40.77
N ALA A 10 -6.37 -11.51 -40.10
CA ALA A 10 -6.66 -11.69 -38.68
C ALA A 10 -5.54 -11.04 -37.85
N CYS A 11 -5.81 -9.88 -37.25
CA CYS A 11 -4.94 -9.30 -36.22
C CYS A 11 -5.12 -10.07 -34.91
N LEU A 12 -4.15 -10.91 -34.54
CA LEU A 12 -4.02 -11.40 -33.17
C LEU A 12 -3.52 -10.25 -32.28
N LEU A 13 -4.39 -9.75 -31.40
CA LEU A 13 -3.99 -8.86 -30.31
C LEU A 13 -3.34 -9.71 -29.21
N LEU A 14 -2.02 -9.61 -29.08
CA LEU A 14 -1.28 -10.11 -27.93
C LEU A 14 -1.58 -9.17 -26.74
N VAL A 15 -2.38 -9.64 -25.80
CA VAL A 15 -2.54 -8.98 -24.50
C VAL A 15 -1.27 -9.28 -23.70
N ALA A 16 -0.43 -8.27 -23.49
CA ALA A 16 0.66 -8.38 -22.53
C ALA A 16 0.03 -8.44 -21.13
N ALA A 17 0.27 -9.53 -20.40
CA ALA A 17 0.05 -9.55 -18.96
C ALA A 17 1.12 -8.64 -18.35
N GLU A 18 0.71 -7.50 -17.82
CA GLU A 18 1.57 -6.68 -16.98
C GLU A 18 1.72 -7.45 -15.67
N ASP A 19 2.86 -8.13 -15.50
CA ASP A 19 3.32 -8.54 -14.18
C ASP A 19 3.55 -7.24 -13.40
N SER A 20 2.55 -6.82 -12.63
CA SER A 20 2.73 -5.76 -11.65
C SER A 20 3.96 -6.13 -10.83
N PRO A 21 4.96 -5.22 -10.70
CA PRO A 21 6.10 -5.50 -9.85
C PRO A 21 5.54 -5.92 -8.49
N ALA A 22 5.96 -7.09 -7.99
CA ALA A 22 5.63 -7.50 -6.64
C ALA A 22 6.00 -6.33 -5.73
N LEU A 23 4.99 -5.62 -5.24
CA LEU A 23 5.20 -4.51 -4.33
C LEU A 23 6.03 -5.06 -3.18
N ALA A 24 7.06 -4.34 -2.77
CA ALA A 24 7.79 -4.71 -1.55
C ALA A 24 6.83 -4.50 -0.38
N LEU A 25 6.07 -5.53 -0.05
CA LEU A 25 5.09 -5.51 1.02
C LEU A 25 5.82 -5.64 2.36
N THR A 26 5.36 -4.86 3.32
CA THR A 26 5.80 -4.90 4.70
C THR A 26 4.72 -5.58 5.52
N PRO A 27 5.01 -6.73 6.17
CA PRO A 27 4.05 -7.39 7.05
C PRO A 27 3.56 -6.47 8.17
N GLY A 28 2.34 -6.71 8.66
CA GLY A 28 1.69 -5.86 9.66
C GLY A 28 2.38 -5.77 11.03
N GLY A 29 3.40 -6.59 11.29
CA GLY A 29 4.20 -6.58 12.52
C GLY A 29 3.57 -7.37 13.68
N GLY A 30 2.58 -8.21 13.38
CA GLY A 30 1.95 -9.15 14.31
C GLY A 30 2.68 -10.48 14.43
N PRO A 31 2.02 -11.52 14.99
CA PRO A 31 2.56 -12.87 15.00
C PRO A 31 2.74 -13.41 13.58
N GLN A 32 3.88 -14.04 13.29
CA GLN A 32 4.21 -14.58 11.96
C GLN A 32 3.11 -15.44 11.34
N ARG A 33 2.36 -16.20 12.13
CA ARG A 33 1.26 -17.09 11.67
C ARG A 33 0.02 -16.36 11.14
N SER A 34 -0.05 -15.05 11.33
CA SER A 34 -1.18 -14.22 10.92
C SER A 34 -0.74 -12.95 10.19
N ASP A 35 0.55 -12.71 10.02
CA ASP A 35 1.05 -11.41 9.55
C ASP A 35 0.83 -11.19 8.04
N CYS A 36 0.63 -12.28 7.28
CA CYS A 36 0.21 -12.25 5.88
C CYS A 36 -1.26 -11.84 5.68
N VAL A 37 -2.08 -11.82 6.74
CA VAL A 37 -3.49 -11.42 6.62
C VAL A 37 -3.61 -9.97 6.16
N ALA A 38 -2.64 -9.12 6.53
CA ALA A 38 -2.55 -7.75 6.06
C ALA A 38 -1.08 -7.31 5.96
N GLU A 39 -0.65 -6.98 4.75
CA GLU A 39 0.66 -6.39 4.48
C GLU A 39 0.51 -5.07 3.74
N PHE A 40 1.50 -4.19 3.89
CA PHE A 40 1.43 -2.81 3.43
C PHE A 40 2.44 -2.52 2.34
N GLY A 41 1.98 -1.90 1.25
CA GLY A 41 2.81 -1.48 0.11
C GLY A 41 2.85 0.04 -0.04
N GLY A 42 3.33 0.49 -1.20
CA GLY A 42 3.60 1.90 -1.47
C GLY A 42 5.03 2.25 -1.09
N THR A 43 5.21 3.14 -0.10
CA THR A 43 6.51 3.48 0.47
C THR A 43 7.01 2.33 1.34
N PRO A 44 8.14 1.68 1.01
CA PRO A 44 8.65 0.54 1.78
C PRO A 44 9.14 0.97 3.16
N ALA A 45 8.94 0.12 4.16
CA ALA A 45 9.61 0.28 5.45
C ALA A 45 11.14 0.21 5.26
N ASN A 46 11.87 1.07 5.97
CA ASN A 46 13.32 1.21 5.80
C ASN A 46 14.09 1.22 7.12
N TYR A 47 13.41 1.11 8.27
CA TYR A 47 14.06 1.14 9.58
C TYR A 47 13.50 0.11 10.58
N PRO A 48 14.38 -0.52 11.40
CA PRO A 48 15.83 -0.54 11.23
C PRO A 48 16.24 -1.34 9.97
N PRO A 49 17.41 -1.10 9.36
CA PRO A 49 17.76 -1.68 8.05
C PRO A 49 17.79 -3.22 8.00
N ASP A 50 18.05 -3.88 9.13
CA ASP A 50 18.14 -5.33 9.26
C ASP A 50 16.77 -6.02 9.43
N ARG A 51 15.76 -5.27 9.88
CA ARG A 51 14.38 -5.75 10.04
C ARG A 51 13.42 -4.56 9.95
N PRO A 52 13.20 -4.01 8.75
CA PRO A 52 12.43 -2.79 8.57
C PRO A 52 10.98 -3.01 8.99
N ARG A 53 10.48 -2.09 9.82
CA ARG A 53 9.11 -2.06 10.35
C ARG A 53 8.57 -0.63 10.55
N GLU A 54 9.42 0.36 10.30
CA GLU A 54 9.12 1.79 10.35
C GLU A 54 9.53 2.40 9.01
N ILE A 55 8.81 3.44 8.60
CA ILE A 55 9.21 4.33 7.52
C ILE A 55 9.82 5.56 8.16
N ARG A 56 11.11 5.78 7.94
CA ARG A 56 11.80 7.02 8.29
C ARG A 56 12.03 7.81 7.02
N CYS A 57 11.45 9.00 7.00
CA CYS A 57 11.50 9.87 5.83
C CYS A 57 12.06 11.23 6.22
N THR A 58 12.79 11.84 5.29
CA THR A 58 13.20 13.24 5.37
C THR A 58 12.37 14.04 4.39
N ASP A 59 11.93 15.23 4.78
CA ASP A 59 11.19 16.16 3.91
C ASP A 59 11.96 16.40 2.60
N GLY A 60 11.30 16.11 1.48
CA GLY A 60 11.85 16.20 0.13
C GLY A 60 12.68 15.00 -0.33
N ASP A 61 12.72 13.89 0.43
CA ASP A 61 13.38 12.65 -0.01
C ASP A 61 12.51 11.92 -1.05
N PRO A 62 12.93 11.84 -2.33
CA PRO A 62 12.11 11.24 -3.38
C PRO A 62 11.88 9.73 -3.21
N ALA A 63 12.63 9.06 -2.33
CA ALA A 63 12.46 7.64 -2.06
C ALA A 63 11.26 7.31 -1.16
N CYS A 64 10.78 8.27 -0.36
CA CYS A 64 9.69 8.04 0.60
C CYS A 64 8.66 9.17 0.68
N ASP A 65 9.05 10.38 0.29
CA ASP A 65 8.22 11.57 0.34
C ASP A 65 7.58 11.84 -1.03
N GLN A 66 6.27 11.67 -1.08
CA GLN A 66 5.43 11.90 -2.26
C GLN A 66 4.63 13.20 -2.14
N ASP A 67 4.86 14.01 -1.10
CA ASP A 67 4.26 15.33 -0.95
C ASP A 67 5.33 16.43 -1.11
N PRO A 68 5.21 17.33 -2.11
CA PRO A 68 6.17 18.41 -2.30
C PRO A 68 6.03 19.55 -1.27
N THR A 69 5.08 19.47 -0.35
CA THR A 69 4.82 20.52 0.65
C THR A 69 5.92 20.54 1.71
N VAL A 70 6.58 21.68 1.84
CA VAL A 70 7.63 21.89 2.85
C VAL A 70 7.11 21.66 4.28
N ALA A 71 7.96 21.05 5.11
CA ALA A 71 7.72 20.72 6.52
C ALA A 71 6.71 19.59 6.77
N GLN A 72 6.49 18.70 5.80
CA GLN A 72 5.76 17.45 5.99
C GLN A 72 6.29 16.39 5.02
N CYS A 73 6.09 15.11 5.35
CA CYS A 73 6.27 14.02 4.40
C CYS A 73 4.93 13.43 3.99
N GLY A 74 4.74 13.14 2.71
CA GLY A 74 3.64 12.34 2.19
C GLY A 74 4.07 10.89 1.98
N ILE A 75 3.58 9.99 2.81
CA ILE A 75 3.90 8.56 2.74
C ILE A 75 2.82 7.83 1.95
N ALA A 76 3.17 7.25 0.82
CA ALA A 76 2.24 6.46 0.01
C ALA A 76 2.01 5.10 0.68
N VAL A 77 0.76 4.71 0.94
CA VAL A 77 0.42 3.46 1.61
C VAL A 77 -0.70 2.75 0.86
N SER A 78 -0.48 1.48 0.53
CA SER A 78 -1.52 0.55 0.12
C SER A 78 -1.60 -0.59 1.12
N ALA A 79 -2.74 -1.28 1.16
CA ALA A 79 -2.91 -2.51 1.93
C ALA A 79 -3.27 -3.66 0.99
N CYS A 80 -2.70 -4.83 1.28
CA CYS A 80 -2.95 -6.11 0.63
C CYS A 80 -3.39 -7.13 1.67
N LEU A 81 -4.40 -7.92 1.34
CA LEU A 81 -5.02 -8.88 2.25
C LEU A 81 -4.78 -10.32 1.80
N ASN A 82 -4.61 -11.22 2.78
CA ASN A 82 -4.31 -12.64 2.55
C ASN A 82 -3.15 -12.84 1.56
N VAL A 83 -2.03 -12.17 1.84
CA VAL A 83 -0.84 -12.17 0.99
C VAL A 83 -0.18 -13.55 0.99
N THR A 84 0.22 -14.01 -0.17
CA THR A 84 1.05 -15.20 -0.34
C THR A 84 2.52 -14.81 -0.14
N ASP A 85 2.96 -14.70 1.12
CA ASP A 85 4.34 -14.29 1.45
C ASP A 85 5.28 -15.49 1.70
N PRO A 86 6.29 -15.73 0.84
CA PRO A 86 7.30 -16.77 1.04
C PRO A 86 8.15 -16.59 2.31
N ALA A 87 8.25 -15.38 2.86
CA ALA A 87 8.93 -15.10 4.13
C ALA A 87 8.09 -15.52 5.35
N LEU A 88 6.79 -15.78 5.16
CA LEU A 88 5.84 -16.21 6.19
C LEU A 88 5.18 -17.56 5.81
N PRO A 89 5.94 -18.65 5.63
CA PRO A 89 5.43 -19.91 5.09
C PRO A 89 4.38 -20.61 5.97
N ASP A 90 4.34 -20.29 7.26
CA ASP A 90 3.36 -20.82 8.22
C ASP A 90 2.14 -19.91 8.37
N CYS A 91 2.07 -18.79 7.65
CA CYS A 91 0.93 -17.90 7.66
C CYS A 91 -0.11 -18.38 6.65
N ALA A 92 -1.33 -18.60 7.13
CA ALA A 92 -2.45 -19.03 6.30
C ALA A 92 -3.43 -17.88 6.10
N ALA A 93 -3.98 -17.78 4.89
CA ALA A 93 -5.10 -16.91 4.59
C ALA A 93 -6.28 -17.19 5.54
N GLN A 94 -7.03 -16.14 5.85
CA GLN A 94 -8.16 -16.20 6.77
C GLN A 94 -9.37 -15.52 6.16
N ARG A 95 -10.56 -15.85 6.68
CA ARG A 95 -11.75 -15.05 6.40
C ARG A 95 -11.66 -13.72 7.12
N ILE A 96 -11.65 -12.62 6.38
CA ILE A 96 -11.56 -11.26 6.91
C ILE A 96 -12.94 -10.62 6.83
N VAL A 97 -13.49 -10.21 7.98
CA VAL A 97 -14.79 -9.52 8.06
C VAL A 97 -14.70 -8.12 8.63
N PHE A 98 -13.53 -7.77 9.17
CA PHE A 98 -13.31 -6.50 9.82
C PHE A 98 -11.88 -6.05 9.58
N PHE A 99 -11.74 -4.78 9.27
CA PHE A 99 -10.47 -4.09 9.16
C PHE A 99 -10.63 -2.70 9.76
N ASP A 100 -9.61 -2.25 10.48
CA ASP A 100 -9.57 -0.90 11.02
C ASP A 100 -8.14 -0.40 11.07
N VAL A 101 -8.00 0.90 10.82
CA VAL A 101 -6.75 1.62 10.95
C VAL A 101 -6.93 2.61 12.08
N ARG A 102 -6.03 2.55 13.07
CA ARG A 102 -6.05 3.50 14.17
C ARG A 102 -5.74 4.89 13.63
N ASN A 103 -6.58 5.84 14.00
CA ASN A 103 -6.42 7.24 13.65
C ASN A 103 -6.81 8.09 14.87
N PHE A 104 -6.37 9.33 14.91
CA PHE A 104 -6.87 10.27 15.90
C PHE A 104 -8.32 10.68 15.56
N GLU A 105 -9.03 11.26 16.52
CA GLU A 105 -10.34 11.88 16.27
C GLU A 105 -10.23 12.99 15.23
N PRO A 106 -11.22 13.22 14.34
CA PRO A 106 -11.16 14.21 13.27
C PRO A 106 -10.83 15.65 13.71
N THR A 107 -11.09 15.98 14.98
CA THR A 107 -10.81 17.29 15.57
C THR A 107 -9.41 17.41 16.18
N SER A 108 -8.66 16.31 16.25
CA SER A 108 -7.32 16.26 16.82
C SER A 108 -6.26 16.70 15.82
N PRO A 109 -5.20 17.43 16.26
CA PRO A 109 -4.07 17.78 15.40
C PRO A 109 -3.28 16.58 14.81
N GLY A 110 -3.53 15.37 15.30
CA GLY A 110 -2.92 14.15 14.75
C GLY A 110 -3.79 13.43 13.71
N TYR A 111 -4.99 13.92 13.43
CA TYR A 111 -5.88 13.30 12.46
C TYR A 111 -5.28 13.38 11.06
N ASP A 112 -5.28 12.25 10.36
CA ASP A 112 -4.93 12.18 8.96
C ASP A 112 -6.08 11.57 8.15
N PRO A 113 -6.64 12.27 7.14
CA PRO A 113 -7.74 11.74 6.34
C PRO A 113 -7.35 10.51 5.50
N GLY A 114 -6.08 10.36 5.13
CA GLY A 114 -5.56 9.22 4.39
C GLY A 114 -5.76 7.90 5.15
N PHE A 115 -5.60 7.86 6.47
CA PHE A 115 -5.91 6.65 7.24
C PHE A 115 -7.39 6.27 7.18
N THR A 116 -8.29 7.25 7.10
CA THR A 116 -9.72 7.00 6.90
C THR A 116 -9.97 6.45 5.50
N THR A 117 -9.37 7.06 4.47
CA THR A 117 -9.46 6.58 3.08
C THR A 117 -8.95 5.15 2.92
N LEU A 118 -7.75 4.84 3.42
CA LEU A 118 -7.18 3.48 3.34
C LEU A 118 -8.09 2.45 4.02
N ARG A 119 -8.64 2.79 5.19
CA ARG A 119 -9.60 1.93 5.88
C ARG A 119 -10.85 1.68 5.05
N ASP A 120 -11.40 2.71 4.43
CA ASP A 120 -12.63 2.60 3.63
C ASP A 120 -12.39 1.81 2.33
N GLU A 121 -11.24 1.99 1.68
CA GLU A 121 -10.82 1.19 0.52
C GLU A 121 -10.68 -0.30 0.88
N VAL A 122 -10.03 -0.61 2.01
CA VAL A 122 -9.93 -2.00 2.46
C VAL A 122 -11.31 -2.57 2.80
N ARG A 123 -12.15 -1.82 3.50
CA ARG A 123 -13.51 -2.26 3.86
C ARG A 123 -14.39 -2.51 2.64
N ALA A 124 -14.17 -1.82 1.53
CA ALA A 124 -14.87 -2.08 0.28
C ALA A 124 -14.55 -3.47 -0.33
N MET A 125 -13.41 -4.07 0.04
CA MET A 125 -13.04 -5.45 -0.34
C MET A 125 -13.64 -6.51 0.59
N LEU A 126 -14.27 -6.11 1.71
CA LEU A 126 -14.76 -7.04 2.72
C LEU A 126 -16.26 -7.38 2.55
N PRO A 127 -16.70 -8.58 2.96
CA PRO A 127 -15.90 -9.66 3.56
C PRO A 127 -15.03 -10.38 2.52
N LEU A 128 -13.78 -10.68 2.90
CA LEU A 128 -12.87 -11.46 2.07
C LEU A 128 -12.87 -12.92 2.53
N PRO A 129 -13.22 -13.91 1.68
CA PRO A 129 -13.14 -15.32 2.02
C PRO A 129 -11.68 -15.79 2.08
N GLU A 130 -11.42 -16.87 2.83
CA GLU A 130 -10.07 -17.46 2.97
C GLU A 130 -9.50 -18.06 1.67
N THR A 131 -10.35 -18.25 0.65
CA THR A 131 -9.95 -18.71 -0.69
C THR A 131 -9.49 -17.59 -1.61
N GLU A 132 -9.68 -16.32 -1.20
CA GLU A 132 -9.17 -15.16 -1.93
C GLU A 132 -7.86 -14.68 -1.29
N HIS A 133 -6.85 -14.56 -2.15
CA HIS A 133 -5.47 -14.21 -1.81
C HIS A 133 -5.04 -12.96 -2.56
N ASP A 134 -4.00 -12.31 -2.04
CA ASP A 134 -3.26 -11.25 -2.73
C ASP A 134 -4.17 -10.11 -3.22
N ARG A 135 -5.17 -9.74 -2.41
CA ARG A 135 -6.12 -8.69 -2.76
C ARG A 135 -5.65 -7.34 -2.24
N CYS A 136 -5.27 -6.44 -3.14
CA CYS A 136 -4.75 -5.13 -2.79
C CYS A 136 -5.73 -4.00 -3.12
N THR A 137 -5.68 -2.95 -2.31
CA THR A 137 -6.33 -1.65 -2.58
C THR A 137 -5.95 -1.05 -3.95
N THR A 138 -4.84 -1.50 -4.54
CA THR A 138 -4.33 -1.08 -5.85
C THR A 138 -4.74 -1.98 -7.02
N ASP A 139 -5.49 -3.07 -6.79
CA ASP A 139 -5.83 -4.09 -7.82
C ASP A 139 -6.63 -3.57 -9.04
N GLY A 140 -7.12 -2.32 -9.01
CA GLY A 140 -7.81 -1.67 -10.13
C GLY A 140 -7.04 -0.49 -10.73
N GLY A 141 -5.73 -0.39 -10.47
CA GLY A 141 -4.91 0.75 -10.89
C GLY A 141 -5.13 2.00 -10.04
N GLN A 142 -5.75 1.86 -8.87
CA GLN A 142 -5.82 2.93 -7.88
C GLN A 142 -4.42 3.26 -7.39
N ALA A 143 -4.15 4.55 -7.16
CA ALA A 143 -2.92 4.98 -6.52
C ALA A 143 -2.96 4.60 -5.03
N PRO A 144 -1.80 4.32 -4.40
CA PRO A 144 -1.72 4.23 -2.95
C PRO A 144 -2.22 5.52 -2.27
N VAL A 145 -2.77 5.37 -1.07
CA VAL A 145 -3.28 6.49 -0.29
C VAL A 145 -2.12 7.26 0.35
N LEU A 146 -2.16 8.59 0.30
CA LEU A 146 -1.13 9.43 0.91
C LEU A 146 -1.46 9.68 2.39
N ILE A 147 -0.54 9.30 3.28
CA ILE A 147 -0.56 9.60 4.72
C ILE A 147 0.39 10.77 4.98
N THR A 148 -0.11 11.84 5.57
CA THR A 148 0.67 13.07 5.82
C THR A 148 1.29 13.06 7.21
N VAL A 149 2.60 13.24 7.28
CA VAL A 149 3.36 13.32 8.54
C VAL A 149 3.93 14.73 8.68
N PRO A 150 3.27 15.63 9.42
CA PRO A 150 3.78 16.98 9.62
C PRO A 150 5.02 16.98 10.52
N LEU A 151 6.05 17.71 10.12
CA LEU A 151 7.25 17.90 10.93
C LEU A 151 6.96 18.87 12.07
N ARG A 152 7.25 18.45 13.31
CA ARG A 152 7.14 19.30 14.49
C ARG A 152 8.50 19.88 14.84
N PHE A 153 8.66 21.18 14.62
CA PHE A 153 9.83 21.90 15.13
C PHE A 153 9.67 22.16 16.62
N VAL A 154 10.55 21.56 17.43
CA VAL A 154 10.67 21.89 18.85
C VAL A 154 11.94 22.71 19.03
N SER A 155 11.80 24.02 19.17
CA SER A 155 12.92 24.90 19.51
C SER A 155 13.04 24.99 21.03
N SER A 156 14.09 24.39 21.61
CA SER A 156 14.50 24.68 22.99
C SER A 156 15.52 25.82 22.98
N THR A 157 15.11 27.01 23.41
CA THR A 157 16.07 28.09 23.70
C THR A 157 16.82 27.73 24.96
N GLN A 158 18.05 27.23 24.83
CA GLN A 158 18.97 27.12 25.95
C GLN A 158 19.63 28.49 26.15
N SER A 159 19.11 29.28 27.09
CA SER A 159 19.78 30.50 27.53
C SER A 159 21.10 30.11 28.19
N TYR A 160 22.21 30.60 27.64
CA TYR A 160 23.55 30.48 28.21
C TYR A 160 23.80 31.57 29.25
#